data_AF-A0AAI8MME5-F1
#
_entry.id   AF-A0AAI8MME5-F1
#
_cell.length_a   1.000
_cell.length_b   1.000
_cell.length_c   1.000
_cell.angle_alpha   90.00
_cell.angle_beta   90.00
_cell.angle_gamma   90.00
#
_symmetry.space_group_name_H-M   'P 1'
#
loop_
_entity.id
_entity.type
_entity.pdbx_description
1 polymer ?
#
loop_
_entity_poly.entity_id
_entity_poly.type
_entity_poly.pdbx_seq_one_letter_code
_entity_poly.pdbx_strand_id
1 'polypeptide(L)'
;MNVDTSMALMNFHKAKDSNKLRVDSADLQGEDAKLREQTDNFESLLLKIMLEQAIKNDDTLYPKQAGSDIYHSMYIDNLSQELSGSFGYSELLFNFLKEQQNQGKVKPNPTTKLTNGVKNPYG
;
A
#
# COMPACT_ATOMS: atom_id res chain seq x y z
N MET A 1 -9.73 1.61 -59.90
CA MET A 1 -9.89 0.44 -59.02
C MET A 1 -9.78 0.99 -57.59
N ASN A 2 -10.90 1.14 -56.88
CA ASN A 2 -10.89 1.72 -55.53
C ASN A 2 -10.58 0.61 -54.54
N VAL A 3 -9.50 0.74 -53.79
CA VAL A 3 -9.07 -0.25 -52.79
C VAL A 3 -9.75 0.11 -51.47
N ASP A 4 -10.58 -0.78 -50.96
CA ASP A 4 -11.33 -0.57 -49.72
C ASP A 4 -10.43 -0.88 -48.51
N THR A 5 -9.96 0.16 -47.81
CA THR A 5 -9.06 0.08 -46.65
C THR A 5 -9.80 0.00 -45.30
N SER A 6 -11.14 0.04 -45.33
CA SER A 6 -11.99 0.13 -44.13
C SER A 6 -11.74 -1.02 -43.14
N MET A 7 -11.57 -2.25 -43.63
CA MET A 7 -11.31 -3.42 -42.78
C MET A 7 -9.88 -3.42 -42.19
N ALA A 8 -8.90 -2.92 -42.94
CA ALA A 8 -7.52 -2.80 -42.45
C ALA A 8 -7.43 -1.77 -41.32
N LEU A 9 -8.14 -0.64 -41.46
CA LEU A 9 -8.19 0.40 -40.42
C LEU A 9 -8.89 -0.09 -39.15
N MET A 10 -10.00 -0.82 -39.29
CA MET A 10 -10.73 -1.39 -38.15
C MET A 10 -9.87 -2.40 -37.36
N ASN A 11 -9.11 -3.25 -38.05
CA ASN A 11 -8.21 -4.20 -37.41
C ASN A 11 -7.02 -3.51 -36.72
N PHE A 12 -6.49 -2.43 -37.30
CA PHE A 12 -5.43 -1.63 -36.68
C PHE A 12 -5.89 -0.96 -35.38
N HIS A 13 -7.08 -0.37 -35.37
CA HIS A 13 -7.66 0.21 -34.15
C HIS A 13 -7.89 -0.85 -33.07
N LYS A 14 -8.46 -2.00 -33.43
CA LYS A 14 -8.69 -3.12 -32.50
C LYS A 14 -7.38 -3.64 -31.88
N ALA A 15 -6.32 -3.76 -32.68
CA ALA A 15 -5.00 -4.18 -32.20
C ALA A 15 -4.38 -3.15 -31.24
N LYS A 16 -4.47 -1.85 -31.57
CA LYS A 16 -3.95 -0.76 -30.74
C LYS A 16 -4.64 -0.69 -29.37
N ASP A 17 -5.96 -0.86 -29.32
CA ASP A 17 -6.71 -0.86 -28.06
C ASP A 17 -6.35 -2.08 -27.20
N SER A 18 -6.18 -3.25 -27.83
CA SER A 18 -5.78 -4.48 -27.11
C SER A 18 -4.39 -4.41 -26.48
N ASN A 19 -3.45 -3.69 -27.11
CA ASN A 19 -2.09 -3.55 -26.58
C ASN A 19 -2.02 -2.54 -25.42
N LYS A 20 -2.88 -1.51 -25.42
CA LYS A 20 -3.01 -0.55 -24.31
C LYS A 20 -3.61 -1.19 -23.04
N LEU A 21 -4.44 -2.22 -23.19
CA LEU A 21 -5.02 -2.98 -22.07
C LEU A 21 -4.05 -3.98 -21.41
N ARG A 22 -3.02 -4.46 -22.12
CA ARG A 22 -2.09 -5.50 -21.61
C ARG A 22 -0.90 -4.96 -20.84
N VAL A 23 -0.52 -3.69 -21.05
CA VAL A 23 0.66 -3.08 -20.41
C VAL A 23 0.37 -2.64 -18.97
N ASP A 24 -0.89 -2.34 -18.62
CA ASP A 24 -1.21 -1.80 -17.30
C ASP A 24 -1.43 -2.89 -16.22
N SER A 25 -1.99 -4.05 -16.54
CA SER A 25 -2.46 -4.97 -15.49
C SER A 25 -1.36 -5.79 -14.78
N ALA A 26 -0.24 -6.06 -15.46
CA ALA A 26 0.83 -6.89 -14.90
C ALA A 26 1.83 -6.07 -14.04
N ASP A 27 2.19 -4.87 -14.49
CA ASP A 27 3.08 -3.96 -13.72
C ASP A 27 2.38 -3.44 -12.46
N LEU A 28 1.07 -3.15 -12.52
CA LEU A 28 0.31 -2.69 -11.35
C LEU A 28 0.20 -3.75 -10.25
N GLN A 29 0.16 -5.04 -10.59
CA GLN A 29 0.13 -6.12 -9.57
C GLN A 29 1.46 -6.26 -8.83
N GLY A 30 2.59 -6.08 -9.54
CA GLY A 30 3.92 -6.12 -8.93
C GLY A 30 4.20 -4.91 -8.03
N GLU A 31 3.73 -3.72 -8.41
CA GLU A 31 3.82 -2.52 -7.58
C GLU A 31 2.91 -2.60 -6.35
N ASP A 32 1.68 -3.11 -6.50
CA ASP A 32 0.74 -3.23 -5.38
C ASP A 32 1.22 -4.24 -4.33
N ALA A 33 1.84 -5.35 -4.76
CA ALA A 33 2.43 -6.32 -3.83
C ALA A 33 3.58 -5.71 -3.01
N LYS A 34 4.47 -4.94 -3.67
CA LYS A 34 5.56 -4.23 -2.97
C LYS A 34 5.02 -3.15 -2.04
N LEU A 35 3.99 -2.41 -2.46
CA LEU A 35 3.38 -1.39 -1.63
C LEU A 35 2.75 -2.02 -0.38
N ARG A 36 2.09 -3.18 -0.53
CA ARG A 36 1.54 -3.94 0.59
C ARG A 36 2.62 -4.39 1.57
N GLU A 37 3.71 -4.97 1.06
CA GLU A 37 4.86 -5.38 1.88
C GLU A 37 5.44 -4.19 2.68
N GLN A 38 5.58 -3.02 2.05
CA GLN A 38 6.07 -1.83 2.74
C GLN A 38 5.10 -1.34 3.82
N THR A 39 3.79 -1.40 3.59
CA THR A 39 2.79 -1.04 4.60
C THR A 39 2.74 -2.02 5.77
N ASP A 40 2.95 -3.31 5.52
CA ASP A 40 3.06 -4.34 6.57
C ASP A 40 4.37 -4.14 7.38
N ASN A 41 5.48 -3.78 6.73
CA ASN A 41 6.72 -3.45 7.44
C ASN A 41 6.57 -2.21 8.33
N PHE A 42 5.82 -1.20 7.87
CA PHE A 42 5.49 -0.02 8.67
C PHE A 42 4.64 -0.38 9.90
N GLU A 43 3.62 -1.22 9.74
CA GLU A 43 2.80 -1.68 10.87
C GLU A 43 3.63 -2.46 11.89
N SER A 44 4.56 -3.31 11.45
CA SER A 44 5.48 -4.02 12.34
C SER A 44 6.35 -3.05 13.16
N LEU A 45 6.87 -1.98 12.54
CA LEU A 45 7.66 -0.96 13.24
C LEU A 45 6.82 -0.21 14.28
N LEU A 46 5.59 0.15 13.92
CA LEU A 46 4.67 0.81 14.83
C LEU A 46 4.32 -0.09 16.03
N LEU A 47 4.01 -1.36 15.77
CA LEU A 47 3.73 -2.35 16.81
C LEU A 47 4.94 -2.57 17.72
N LYS A 48 6.16 -2.63 17.16
CA LYS A 48 7.39 -2.69 17.94
C LYS A 48 7.50 -1.54 18.93
N ILE A 49 7.32 -0.30 18.48
CA ILE A 49 7.39 0.89 19.34
C ILE A 49 6.34 0.81 20.46
N MET A 50 5.13 0.35 20.15
CA MET A 50 4.07 0.19 21.16
C MET A 50 4.39 -0.93 22.15
N LEU A 51 4.87 -2.08 21.67
CA LEU A 51 5.23 -3.24 22.49
C LEU A 51 6.41 -2.95 23.41
N GLU A 52 7.42 -2.21 22.95
CA GLU A 52 8.53 -1.73 23.79
C GLU A 52 8.05 -0.85 24.95
N GLN A 53 6.97 -0.08 24.74
CA GLN A 53 6.39 0.72 25.82
C GLN A 53 5.47 -0.09 26.75
N ALA A 54 4.78 -1.10 26.20
CA ALA A 54 3.82 -1.90 26.95
C ALA A 54 4.49 -3.01 27.79
N ILE A 55 5.51 -3.67 27.26
CA ILE A 55 6.20 -4.80 27.90
C ILE A 55 7.46 -4.30 28.60
N LYS A 56 7.29 -3.33 29.51
CA LYS A 56 8.39 -2.91 30.38
C LYS A 56 8.53 -3.91 31.52
N ASN A 57 9.50 -4.80 31.41
CA ASN A 57 9.88 -5.76 32.46
C ASN A 57 10.65 -5.07 33.61
N ASP A 58 10.19 -3.90 34.04
CA ASP A 58 10.89 -3.08 35.04
C ASP A 58 10.77 -3.69 36.45
N ASP A 59 9.68 -4.43 36.72
CA ASP A 59 9.45 -5.17 37.97
C ASP A 59 9.66 -6.68 37.78
N THR A 60 10.92 -7.10 37.70
CA THR A 60 11.27 -8.52 37.68
C THR A 60 11.72 -8.98 39.07
N LEU A 61 11.26 -10.16 39.51
CA LEU A 61 11.64 -10.77 40.79
C LEU A 61 13.15 -11.05 40.91
N TYR A 62 13.88 -11.01 39.80
CA TYR A 62 15.31 -11.31 39.71
C TYR A 62 16.05 -10.16 39.00
N PRO A 63 17.30 -9.88 39.37
CA PRO A 63 18.10 -8.86 38.72
C PRO A 63 18.34 -9.19 37.23
N LYS A 64 18.36 -8.16 36.38
CA LYS A 64 18.68 -8.28 34.95
C LYS A 64 20.02 -9.00 34.76
N GLN A 65 20.01 -10.02 33.90
CA GLN A 65 21.22 -10.78 33.54
C GLN A 65 21.86 -10.18 32.28
N ALA A 66 23.16 -10.39 32.10
CA ALA A 66 23.85 -9.97 30.87
C ALA A 66 23.16 -10.59 29.64
N GLY A 67 22.77 -9.75 28.69
CA GLY A 67 22.06 -10.18 27.47
C GLY A 67 20.53 -10.27 27.58
N SER A 68 19.93 -10.05 28.76
CA SER A 68 18.46 -10.05 28.91
C SER A 68 17.78 -9.04 27.99
N ASP A 69 18.38 -7.87 27.82
CA ASP A 69 17.86 -6.80 26.96
C ASP A 69 17.91 -7.21 25.47
N ILE A 70 18.92 -7.99 25.05
CA ILE A 70 19.05 -8.50 23.68
C ILE A 70 17.93 -9.51 23.38
N TYR A 71 17.70 -10.48 24.28
CA TYR A 71 16.61 -11.44 24.10
C TYR A 71 15.25 -10.75 24.12
N HIS A 72 15.09 -9.74 24.96
CA HIS A 72 13.87 -8.97 25.03
C HIS A 72 13.59 -8.19 23.73
N SER A 73 14.60 -7.50 23.18
CA SER A 73 14.44 -6.79 21.90
C SER A 73 14.15 -7.76 20.76
N MET A 74 14.85 -8.91 20.71
CA MET A 74 14.58 -9.94 19.70
C MET A 74 13.16 -10.52 19.84
N TYR A 75 12.68 -10.73 21.06
CA TYR A 75 11.32 -11.20 21.30
C TYR A 75 10.29 -10.20 20.79
N ILE A 76 10.46 -8.91 21.12
CA ILE A 76 9.57 -7.86 20.64
C ILE A 76 9.61 -7.76 19.11
N ASP A 77 10.80 -7.86 18.50
CA ASP A 77 10.97 -7.79 17.04
C ASP A 77 10.22 -8.93 16.32
N ASN A 78 10.33 -10.16 16.81
CA ASN A 78 9.61 -11.29 16.23
C ASN A 78 8.10 -11.15 16.45
N LEU A 79 7.70 -10.78 17.66
CA LEU A 79 6.28 -10.60 18.00
C LEU A 79 5.64 -9.49 17.15
N SER A 80 6.33 -8.37 16.92
CA SER A 80 5.81 -7.27 16.12
C SER A 80 5.68 -7.64 14.64
N GLN A 81 6.57 -8.48 14.11
CA GLN A 81 6.48 -9.02 12.75
C GLN A 81 5.33 -10.00 12.60
N GLU A 82 5.17 -10.96 13.52
CA GLU A 82 4.08 -11.93 13.48
C GLU A 82 2.70 -11.29 13.61
N LEU A 83 2.60 -10.23 14.41
CA LEU A 83 1.36 -9.49 14.59
C LEU A 83 1.05 -8.52 13.44
N SER A 84 2.06 -8.14 12.66
CA SER A 84 1.86 -7.25 11.51
C SER A 84 0.93 -7.87 10.47
N GLY A 85 0.10 -7.04 9.84
CA GLY A 85 -0.94 -7.43 8.89
C GLY A 85 -2.27 -7.83 9.54
N SER A 86 -2.30 -8.15 10.85
CA SER A 86 -3.53 -8.56 11.55
C SER A 86 -4.29 -7.40 12.23
N PHE A 87 -3.58 -6.32 12.58
CA PHE A 87 -4.15 -5.16 13.28
C PHE A 87 -4.94 -4.21 12.36
N GLY A 88 -4.65 -4.24 11.05
CA GLY A 88 -5.40 -3.50 10.03
C GLY A 88 -4.89 -2.08 9.76
N TYR A 89 -3.81 -1.64 10.42
CA TYR A 89 -3.18 -0.36 10.12
C TYR A 89 -2.44 -0.39 8.78
N SER A 90 -1.86 -1.55 8.41
CA SER A 90 -1.24 -1.71 7.10
C SER A 90 -2.26 -1.56 5.96
N GLU A 91 -3.44 -2.18 6.11
CA GLU A 91 -4.55 -2.09 5.15
C GLU A 91 -5.08 -0.65 5.03
N LEU A 92 -5.24 0.05 6.15
CA LEU A 92 -5.65 1.46 6.15
C LEU A 92 -4.66 2.32 5.38
N LEU A 93 -3.36 2.19 5.67
CA LEU A 93 -2.30 2.96 5.02
C LEU A 93 -2.20 2.61 3.53
N PHE A 94 -2.30 1.33 3.19
CA PHE A 94 -2.30 0.85 1.80
C PHE A 94 -3.42 1.50 1.00
N ASN A 95 -4.65 1.44 1.51
CA ASN A 95 -5.81 2.02 0.84
C ASN A 95 -5.70 3.55 0.70
N PHE A 96 -5.20 4.24 1.73
CA PHE A 96 -4.95 5.67 1.68
C PHE A 96 -3.92 6.05 0.60
N LEU A 97 -2.81 5.32 0.49
CA LEU A 97 -1.78 5.57 -0.52
C LEU A 97 -2.31 5.28 -1.93
N LYS A 98 -3.09 4.22 -2.10
CA LYS A 98 -3.76 3.89 -3.37
C LYS A 98 -4.76 4.98 -3.77
N GLU A 99 -5.52 5.51 -2.82
CA GLU A 99 -6.45 6.61 -3.07
C GLU A 99 -5.72 7.86 -3.55
N GLN A 100 -4.65 8.28 -2.86
CA GLN A 100 -3.84 9.42 -3.26
C GLN A 100 -3.21 9.25 -4.65
N GLN A 101 -2.67 8.06 -4.95
CA GLN A 101 -2.13 7.76 -6.27
C GLN A 101 -3.20 7.90 -7.36
N ASN A 102 -4.45 7.52 -7.08
CA ASN A 102 -5.55 7.63 -8.03
C ASN A 102 -6.04 9.09 -8.18
N GLN A 103 -6.09 9.86 -7.09
CA GLN A 103 -6.43 11.29 -7.14
C GLN A 103 -5.44 12.10 -7.99
N GLY A 104 -4.13 11.77 -7.93
CA GLY A 104 -3.10 12.41 -8.77
C GLY A 104 -3.19 12.07 -10.27
N LYS A 105 -3.89 11.00 -10.66
CA LYS A 105 -4.10 10.60 -12.07
C LYS A 105 -5.29 11.29 -12.73
N VAL A 106 -6.17 11.94 -11.97
CA VAL A 106 -7.28 12.74 -12.49
C VAL A 106 -6.73 14.10 -12.95
N LYS A 107 -6.36 14.21 -14.23
CA LYS A 107 -6.10 15.53 -14.84
C LYS A 107 -7.37 16.38 -14.72
N PRO A 108 -7.28 17.65 -14.28
CA PRO A 108 -8.44 18.52 -14.26
C PRO A 108 -8.90 18.75 -15.69
N ASN A 109 -10.06 18.19 -16.06
CA ASN A 109 -10.76 18.64 -17.25
C ASN A 109 -11.16 20.11 -17.03
N PRO A 110 -10.81 21.04 -17.94
CA PRO A 110 -11.03 22.47 -17.73
C PRO A 110 -12.51 22.92 -17.79
N THR A 111 -13.49 22.02 -17.72
CA THR A 111 -14.92 22.35 -17.94
C THR A 111 -15.91 21.90 -16.87
N THR A 112 -15.51 21.19 -15.81
CA THR A 112 -16.45 20.87 -14.71
C THR A 112 -16.28 21.84 -13.56
N LYS A 113 -17.06 22.93 -13.62
CA LYS A 113 -17.28 23.83 -12.49
C LYS A 113 -17.84 23.06 -11.29
N LEU A 114 -17.18 23.22 -10.14
CA LEU A 114 -17.71 23.29 -8.77
C LEU A 114 -18.91 22.39 -8.46
N THR A 115 -18.64 21.26 -7.79
CA THR A 115 -19.45 20.49 -6.80
C THR A 115 -18.87 19.07 -6.83
N ASN A 116 -18.39 18.43 -5.76
CA ASN A 116 -18.58 18.60 -4.34
C ASN A 116 -17.27 18.25 -3.63
N GLY A 117 -16.97 18.99 -2.56
CA GLY A 117 -16.00 18.54 -1.58
C GLY A 117 -16.48 17.24 -0.94
N VAL A 118 -15.70 16.19 -1.09
CA VAL A 118 -15.72 15.08 -0.13
C VAL A 118 -15.01 15.64 1.10
N LYS A 119 -15.78 16.04 2.11
CA LYS A 119 -15.22 16.35 3.41
C LYS A 119 -14.56 15.07 3.93
N ASN A 120 -13.28 15.16 4.21
CA ASN A 120 -12.56 14.11 4.92
C ASN A 120 -13.27 13.91 6.28
N PRO A 121 -13.75 12.71 6.62
CA PRO A 121 -14.39 12.48 7.92
C PRO A 121 -13.43 12.65 9.10
N TYR A 122 -12.15 12.89 8.85
CA TYR A 122 -11.13 13.13 9.87
C TYR A 122 -10.34 14.44 9.69
N GLY A 123 -10.80 15.38 8.86
CA GLY A 123 -10.21 16.73 8.71
C GLY A 123 -9.74 17.06 7.30
#